data_AF-A0A819WCR1-F1
#
_entry.id   AF-A0A819WCR1-F1
#
_cell.length_a   1.000
_cell.length_b   1.000
_cell.length_c   1.000
_cell.angle_alpha   90.00
_cell.angle_beta   90.00
_cell.angle_gamma   90.00
#
_symmetry.space_group_name_H-M   'P 1'
#
loop_
_entity.id
_entity.type
_entity.pdbx_description
1 polymer ?
#
loop_
_entity_poly.entity_id
_entity_poly.type
_entity_poly.pdbx_seq_one_letter_code
_entity_poly.pdbx_strand_id
1 'polypeptide(L)' 'YEPQWIKQAHHVSPDEAVQIHIDVQSKKSIGIHWGTWGFGNEYFMEPPGKLSKAVKINQLDPSSFIVVKHGEIFDLP' A
#
# COMPACT_ATOMS: atom_id res chain seq x y z
N TYR A 1 -4.35 8.56 -2.59
CA TYR A 1 -4.48 9.18 -1.25
C TYR A 1 -4.23 10.68 -1.27
N GLU A 2 -3.79 11.27 -2.38
CA GLU A 2 -3.58 12.72 -2.48
C GLU A 2 -4.79 13.41 -3.12
N PRO A 3 -5.08 14.67 -2.73
CA PRO A 3 -4.39 15.44 -1.69
C PRO A 3 -4.87 15.06 -0.27
N GLN A 4 -3.95 14.99 0.69
CA GLN A 4 -4.21 14.44 2.03
C GLN A 4 -5.31 15.21 2.78
N TRP A 5 -5.32 16.55 2.69
CA TRP A 5 -6.27 17.40 3.42
C TRP A 5 -7.75 17.14 3.07
N ILE A 6 -8.04 16.62 1.86
CA ILE A 6 -9.39 16.16 1.49
C ILE A 6 -9.56 14.68 1.83
N LYS A 7 -8.55 13.86 1.51
CA LYS A 7 -8.71 12.42 1.43
C LYS A 7 -8.49 11.66 2.72
N GLN A 8 -7.78 12.23 3.69
CA GLN A 8 -7.43 11.56 4.95
C GLN A 8 -8.63 10.99 5.73
N ALA A 9 -9.83 11.56 5.57
CA ALA A 9 -11.03 11.06 6.21
C ALA A 9 -11.55 9.73 5.63
N HIS A 10 -11.13 9.37 4.41
CA HIS A 10 -11.69 8.24 3.66
C HIS A 10 -10.66 7.35 2.97
N HIS A 11 -9.41 7.79 2.84
CA HIS A 11 -8.34 7.06 2.17
C HIS A 11 -7.06 7.11 3.00
N VAL A 12 -6.39 5.96 3.07
CA VAL A 12 -5.08 5.83 3.69
C VAL A 12 -3.96 6.00 2.68
N SER A 13 -2.89 6.64 3.11
CA SER A 13 -1.58 6.66 2.44
C SER A 13 -0.87 5.30 2.57
N PRO A 14 0.22 5.05 1.80
CA PRO A 14 0.99 3.83 1.94
C PRO A 14 1.65 3.68 3.32
N ASP A 15 2.03 4.77 3.97
CA ASP A 15 2.56 4.77 5.33
C ASP A 15 1.47 4.34 6.34
N GLU A 16 0.27 4.89 6.22
CA GLU A 16 -0.89 4.49 7.04
C GLU A 16 -1.34 3.05 6.76
N ALA A 17 -1.22 2.58 5.50
CA ALA A 17 -1.48 1.19 5.17
C ALA A 17 -0.51 0.23 5.88
N VAL A 18 0.78 0.60 5.96
CA VAL A 18 1.78 -0.16 6.74
C VAL A 18 1.46 -0.12 8.23
N GLN A 19 1.04 1.03 8.76
CA GLN A 19 0.60 1.12 10.15
C GLN A 19 -0.58 0.18 10.43
N ILE A 20 -1.59 0.15 9.55
CA ILE A 20 -2.73 -0.77 9.65
C ILE A 20 -2.26 -2.24 9.64
N HIS A 21 -1.32 -2.60 8.77
CA HIS A 21 -0.75 -3.95 8.73
C HIS A 21 -0.15 -4.37 10.08
N ILE A 22 0.57 -3.45 10.75
CA ILE A 22 1.14 -3.66 12.09
C ILE A 22 0.03 -3.78 13.13
N ASP A 23 -0.91 -2.84 13.13
CA ASP A 23 -1.98 -2.75 14.14
C ASP A 23 -2.88 -3.99 14.16
N VAL A 24 -3.19 -4.54 12.97
CA VAL A 24 -4.00 -5.75 12.85
C VAL A 24 -3.18 -7.04 12.99
N GLN A 25 -1.87 -6.93 13.24
CA GLN A 25 -0.94 -8.05 13.40
C GLN A 25 -0.96 -9.01 12.20
N SER A 26 -1.09 -8.46 10.99
CA SER A 26 -1.12 -9.28 9.79
C SER A 26 0.25 -9.88 9.52
N LYS A 27 0.28 -11.15 9.08
CA LYS A 27 1.51 -11.77 8.58
C LYS A 27 1.82 -11.36 7.14
N LYS A 28 0.77 -11.13 6.34
CA LYS A 28 0.84 -10.83 4.90
C LYS A 28 -0.32 -9.89 4.51
N SER A 29 -0.01 -8.79 3.84
CA SER A 29 -1.00 -7.88 3.24
C SER A 29 -0.78 -7.73 1.74
N ILE A 30 -1.84 -7.44 0.98
CA ILE A 30 -1.77 -7.21 -0.47
C ILE A 30 -2.24 -5.78 -0.76
N GLY A 31 -1.42 -5.01 -1.49
CA GLY A 31 -1.71 -3.64 -1.88
C GLY A 31 -2.72 -3.58 -3.02
N ILE A 32 -3.92 -3.06 -2.72
CA ILE A 32 -5.01 -2.89 -3.67
C ILE A 32 -5.25 -1.40 -4.01
N HIS A 33 -6.25 -1.11 -4.85
CA HIS A 33 -6.78 0.24 -5.13
C HIS A 33 -5.83 1.19 -5.90
N TRP A 34 -4.57 0.83 -6.13
CA TRP A 34 -3.61 1.61 -6.93
C TRP A 34 -3.62 1.20 -8.41
N GLY A 35 -3.02 2.03 -9.27
CA GLY A 35 -2.66 1.67 -10.65
C GLY A 35 -3.80 1.34 -11.62
N THR A 36 -5.06 1.56 -11.24
CA THR A 36 -6.24 1.14 -12.04
C THR A 36 -7.11 2.33 -12.46
N TRP A 37 -7.40 3.27 -11.56
CA TRP A 37 -8.17 4.49 -11.85
C TRP A 37 -7.49 5.73 -11.27
N GLY A 38 -7.54 6.84 -12.01
CA GLY A 38 -7.01 8.14 -11.58
C GLY A 38 -7.97 8.90 -10.65
N PHE A 39 -8.27 8.34 -9.48
CA PHE A 39 -9.15 9.00 -8.50
C PHE A 39 -8.45 10.04 -7.64
N GLY A 40 -7.12 10.07 -7.62
CA GLY A 40 -6.32 11.01 -6.84
C GLY A 40 -5.34 11.81 -7.65
N ASN A 41 -4.68 12.72 -6.95
CA ASN A 41 -3.68 13.59 -7.54
C ASN A 41 -2.27 12.99 -7.50
N GLU A 42 -2.11 11.83 -6.86
CA GLU A 42 -0.86 11.07 -6.90
C GLU A 42 -0.58 10.55 -8.31
N TYR A 43 0.71 10.42 -8.67
CA TYR A 43 1.09 9.68 -9.88
C TYR A 43 0.70 8.20 -9.71
N PHE A 44 0.01 7.63 -10.69
CA PHE A 44 -0.65 6.32 -10.55
C PHE A 44 0.30 5.14 -10.24
N MET A 45 1.60 5.24 -10.56
CA MET A 45 2.63 4.24 -10.21
C MET A 45 3.45 4.60 -8.97
N GLU A 46 3.17 5.74 -8.32
CA GLU A 46 3.84 6.13 -7.08
C GLU A 46 3.52 5.21 -5.87
N PRO A 47 2.27 4.73 -5.67
CA PRO A 47 1.90 4.03 -4.44
C PRO A 47 2.76 2.79 -4.13
N PRO A 48 3.08 1.88 -5.08
CA PRO A 48 3.99 0.75 -4.81
C PRO A 48 5.38 1.18 -4.31
N GLY A 49 5.93 2.26 -4.86
CA GLY A 49 7.24 2.78 -4.47
C GLY A 49 7.21 3.38 -3.07
N LYS A 50 6.16 4.13 -2.72
CA LYS A 50 5.96 4.65 -1.35
C LYS A 50 5.70 3.52 -0.34
N LEU A 51 4.92 2.51 -0.70
CA LEU A 51 4.68 1.33 0.14
C LEU A 51 5.99 0.60 0.47
N SER A 52 6.83 0.33 -0.54
CA SER A 52 8.13 -0.31 -0.34
C SER A 52 9.03 0.47 0.61
N LYS A 53 9.03 1.81 0.51
CA LYS A 53 9.75 2.69 1.45
C LYS A 53 9.18 2.59 2.86
N ALA A 54 7.86 2.63 3.02
CA ALA A 54 7.20 2.54 4.33
C ALA A 54 7.48 1.21 5.03
N VAL A 55 7.43 0.08 4.30
CA VAL A 55 7.80 -1.26 4.80
C VAL A 55 9.25 -1.25 5.31
N LYS A 56 10.17 -0.68 4.53
CA LYS A 56 11.59 -0.58 4.91
C LYS A 56 11.82 0.30 6.13
N ILE A 57 11.16 1.46 6.23
CA ILE A 57 11.25 2.39 7.37
C ILE A 57 10.79 1.71 8.66
N ASN A 58 9.72 0.93 8.59
CA ASN A 58 9.17 0.18 9.73
C ASN A 58 9.90 -1.14 10.00
N GLN A 59 11.01 -1.43 9.30
CA GLN A 59 11.84 -2.62 9.48
C GLN A 59 11.05 -3.94 9.36
N LEU A 60 10.02 -3.95 8.53
CA LEU A 60 9.22 -5.13 8.25
C LEU A 60 9.90 -6.00 7.18
N ASP A 61 9.55 -7.29 7.15
CA ASP A 61 9.95 -8.17 6.06
C ASP A 61 9.44 -7.60 4.72
N PRO A 62 10.28 -7.41 3.69
CA PRO A 62 9.86 -6.91 2.38
C PRO A 62 8.74 -7.73 1.73
N SER A 63 8.60 -9.00 2.11
CA SER A 63 7.55 -9.90 1.63
C SER A 63 6.27 -9.87 2.48
N SER A 64 6.21 -9.08 3.56
CA SER A 64 5.04 -8.95 4.44
C SER A 64 3.92 -8.10 3.84
N PHE A 65 4.24 -7.19 2.91
CA PHE A 65 3.26 -6.36 2.22
C PHE A 65 3.53 -6.38 0.72
N ILE A 66 2.71 -7.14 0.00
CA ILE A 66 2.93 -7.53 -1.39
C ILE A 66 2.19 -6.58 -2.33
N VAL A 67 2.82 -6.27 -3.46
CA VAL A 67 2.18 -5.61 -4.60
C VAL A 67 2.20 -6.58 -5.76
N VAL A 68 1.03 -6.84 -6.34
CA VAL A 68 0.88 -7.74 -7.49
C VAL A 68 0.62 -6.94 -8.76
N LYS A 69 1.02 -7.47 -9.90
CA LYS A 69 0.63 -6.96 -11.23
C LYS A 69 -0.81 -7.36 -11.55
N HIS A 70 -1.46 -6.62 -12.44
CA HIS A 70 -2.79 -7.00 -12.94
C HIS A 70 -2.75 -8.41 -13.57
N GLY A 71 -3.58 -9.31 -13.03
CA GLY A 71 -3.68 -10.71 -13.48
C GLY A 71 -2.60 -11.65 -12.94
N GLU A 72 -1.71 -11.19 -12.06
CA GLU A 72 -0.72 -12.05 -11.40
C GLU A 72 -1.38 -12.97 -10.36
N ILE A 73 -0.97 -14.23 -10.35
CA ILE A 73 -1.33 -15.20 -9.32
C ILE A 73 -0.20 -15.21 -8.30
N PHE A 74 -0.56 -15.05 -7.03
CA PHE A 74 0.38 -15.10 -5.92
C PHE A 74 -0.06 -16.15 -4.90
N ASP A 75 0.75 -17.19 -4.74
CA ASP A 75 0.49 -18.26 -3.77
C ASP A 75 1.03 -17.86 -2.39
N LEU A 76 0.18 -17.97 -1.37
CA LEU A 76 0.57 -17.79 0.02
C LEU A 76 1.02 -19.16 0.58
N PRO A 77 2.30 -19.29 1.01
CA PRO A 77 2.79 -20.51 1.64
C PRO A 77 2.22 -20.74 3.04
#